data_AF-A0A4Q5R1R5-F1
#
_entry.id   AF-A0A4Q5R1R5-F1
#
_cell.length_a   1.000
_cell.length_b   1.000
_cell.length_c   1.000
_cell.angle_alpha   90.00
_cell.angle_beta   90.00
_cell.angle_gamma   90.00
#
_symmetry.space_group_name_H-M   'P 1'
#
loop_
_entity.id
_entity.type
_entity.pdbx_description
1 polymer ?
#
loop_
_entity_poly.entity_id
_entity_poly.type
_entity_poly.pdbx_seq_one_letter_code
_entity_poly.pdbx_strand_id
1 'polypeptide(L)'
;MAADPDHLISADDAPDTLPLLPVRNTVLFPGVVLPVTVTRKKSIRLIRKLASKNEKLIGVVAQRNPDADEPTLDDLYEVGTLARILKLIDQPDGQVT
;
A
#
# COMPACT_ATOMS: atom_id res chain seq x y z
N MET A 1 -13.33 7.41 16.68
CA MET A 1 -12.77 7.73 15.36
C MET A 1 -13.48 6.83 14.37
N ALA A 2 -14.63 7.27 13.86
CA ALA A 2 -15.43 6.48 12.94
C ALA A 2 -14.80 6.58 11.54
N ALA A 3 -14.72 5.47 10.83
CA ALA A 3 -14.37 5.48 9.41
C ALA A 3 -15.38 6.38 8.69
N ASP A 4 -14.86 7.39 7.99
CA ASP A 4 -15.66 8.30 7.19
C ASP A 4 -16.34 7.50 6.06
N PRO A 5 -17.69 7.46 5.97
CA PRO A 5 -18.40 6.60 5.02
C PRO A 5 -18.06 6.90 3.56
N ASP A 6 -17.62 8.12 3.25
CA ASP A 6 -17.18 8.52 1.90
C ASP A 6 -15.87 7.84 1.46
N HIS A 7 -15.17 7.17 2.38
CA HIS A 7 -13.92 6.45 2.12
C HIS A 7 -14.06 4.92 2.15
N LEU A 8 -15.29 4.39 2.22
CA LEU A 8 -15.53 2.94 2.16
C LEU A 8 -15.13 2.41 0.77
N ILE A 9 -14.24 1.42 0.75
CA ILE A 9 -13.80 0.73 -0.46
C ILE A 9 -14.55 -0.59 -0.51
N SER A 10 -15.28 -0.86 -1.60
CA SER A 10 -15.90 -2.16 -1.82
C SER A 10 -14.95 -3.07 -2.58
N ALA A 11 -15.02 -4.38 -2.34
CA ALA A 11 -14.19 -5.35 -3.07
C ALA A 11 -14.47 -5.31 -4.59
N ASP A 12 -15.70 -4.96 -4.97
CA ASP A 12 -16.13 -4.82 -6.37
C ASP A 12 -15.49 -3.62 -7.09
N ASP A 13 -14.89 -2.67 -6.37
CA ASP A 13 -14.17 -1.53 -6.95
C ASP A 13 -12.73 -1.88 -7.35
N ALA A 14 -12.27 -3.10 -7.04
CA ALA A 14 -10.90 -3.53 -7.33
C ALA A 14 -10.72 -3.79 -8.84
N PRO A 15 -9.68 -3.21 -9.47
CA PRO A 15 -9.36 -3.50 -10.87
C PRO A 15 -8.85 -4.94 -11.03
N ASP A 16 -8.96 -5.50 -12.25
CA ASP A 16 -8.45 -6.83 -12.62
C ASP A 16 -6.97 -7.02 -12.26
N THR A 17 -6.19 -5.95 -12.34
CA THR A 17 -4.79 -5.91 -11.93
C THR A 17 -4.57 -4.84 -10.88
N LEU A 18 -4.14 -5.26 -9.69
CA LEU A 18 -3.89 -4.37 -8.57
C LEU A 18 -2.38 -4.28 -8.28
N PRO A 19 -1.81 -3.07 -8.17
CA PRO A 19 -0.45 -2.89 -7.68
C PRO A 19 -0.35 -3.33 -6.22
N LEU A 20 0.72 -4.04 -5.87
CA LEU A 20 0.96 -4.52 -4.51
C LEU A 20 2.07 -3.72 -3.82
N LEU A 21 1.83 -3.35 -2.56
CA LEU A 21 2.79 -2.75 -1.65
C LEU A 21 3.13 -3.75 -0.54
N PRO A 22 4.30 -4.39 -0.61
CA PRO A 22 4.81 -5.21 0.48
C PRO A 22 5.16 -4.34 1.70
N VAL A 23 4.64 -4.69 2.86
CA VAL A 23 4.96 -4.02 4.14
C VAL A 23 5.70 -4.97 5.09
N ARG A 24 6.63 -4.42 5.88
CA ARG A 24 7.40 -5.15 6.90
C ARG A 24 6.93 -4.72 8.29
N ASN A 25 6.97 -5.65 9.24
CA ASN A 25 6.70 -5.40 10.67
C ASN A 25 5.33 -4.75 10.98
N THR A 26 4.39 -4.79 10.03
CA THR A 26 3.06 -4.23 10.20
C THR A 26 2.03 -4.96 9.33
N VAL A 27 0.77 -4.90 9.75
CA VAL A 27 -0.38 -5.44 9.02
C VAL A 27 -1.45 -4.35 8.98
N LEU A 28 -1.99 -4.07 7.81
CA LEU A 28 -3.09 -3.13 7.62
C LEU A 28 -4.43 -3.87 7.71
N PHE A 29 -5.36 -3.36 8.50
CA PHE A 29 -6.73 -3.90 8.58
C PHE A 29 -7.71 -2.98 7.83
N PRO A 30 -8.79 -3.54 7.25
CA PRO A 30 -9.86 -2.74 6.66
C PRO A 30 -10.42 -1.70 7.64
N GLY A 31 -10.68 -0.48 7.15
CA GLY A 31 -11.21 0.62 7.95
C GLY A 31 -10.18 1.35 8.83
N VAL A 32 -8.91 0.91 8.85
CA VAL A 32 -7.83 1.59 9.56
C VAL A 32 -7.08 2.54 8.64
N VAL A 33 -6.77 3.73 9.14
CA VAL A 33 -5.87 4.69 8.48
C VAL A 33 -4.54 4.71 9.22
N LEU A 34 -3.46 4.38 8.54
CA LEU A 34 -2.11 4.44 9.10
C LEU A 34 -1.11 5.05 8.10
N PRO A 35 -0.12 5.84 8.57
CA PRO A 35 0.95 6.32 7.72
C PRO A 35 1.93 5.18 7.38
N VAL A 36 2.30 5.04 6.10
CA VAL A 36 3.25 4.03 5.64
C VAL A 36 4.46 4.71 5.03
N THR A 37 5.61 4.62 5.70
CA THR A 37 6.87 5.11 5.14
C THR A 37 7.46 4.10 4.15
N VAL A 38 7.75 4.58 2.95
CA VAL A 38 8.27 3.76 1.85
C VAL A 38 9.64 4.27 1.42
N THR A 39 10.62 3.38 1.48
CA THR A 39 12.04 3.68 1.22
C THR A 39 12.55 3.06 -0.09
N ARG A 40 11.91 1.99 -0.58
CA ARG A 40 12.37 1.27 -1.77
C ARG A 40 12.02 2.03 -3.04
N LYS A 41 13.00 2.21 -3.93
CA LYS A 41 12.83 2.89 -5.22
C LYS A 41 11.69 2.30 -6.07
N LYS A 42 11.52 0.97 -6.09
CA LYS A 42 10.42 0.29 -6.81
C LYS A 42 9.05 0.69 -6.26
N SER A 43 8.88 0.64 -4.93
CA SER A 43 7.65 1.01 -4.24
C SER A 43 7.35 2.51 -4.35
N ILE A 44 8.36 3.38 -4.23
CA ILE A 44 8.21 4.83 -4.44
C ILE A 44 7.71 5.12 -5.86
N ARG A 45 8.29 4.47 -6.88
CA ARG A 45 7.83 4.60 -8.28
C ARG A 45 6.40 4.12 -8.47
N LEU A 46 6.02 3.02 -7.81
CA LEU A 46 4.67 2.48 -7.82
C LEU A 46 3.66 3.51 -7.28
N ILE A 47 3.91 4.03 -6.08
CA ILE A 47 3.03 4.99 -5.40
C ILE A 47 2.91 6.28 -6.21
N ARG A 48 4.03 6.81 -6.73
CA ARG A 48 4.00 8.01 -7.59
C ARG A 48 3.20 7.78 -8.87
N LYS A 49 3.35 6.62 -9.52
CA LYS A 49 2.59 6.26 -10.73
C LYS A 49 1.08 6.21 -10.45
N LEU A 50 0.69 5.65 -9.31
CA LEU A 50 -0.70 5.57 -8.87
C LEU A 50 -1.28 6.96 -8.58
N ALA A 51 -0.54 7.78 -7.85
CA ALA A 51 -0.92 9.15 -7.57
C ALA A 51 -1.12 9.97 -8.87
N SER A 52 -0.25 9.82 -9.87
CA SER A 52 -0.37 10.54 -11.15
C SER A 52 -1.57 10.12 -11.99
N LYS A 53 -2.01 8.86 -11.89
CA LYS A 53 -3.14 8.33 -12.67
C LYS A 53 -4.51 8.60 -12.05
N ASN A 54 -4.55 9.22 -10.87
CA ASN A 54 -5.74 9.30 -10.03
C ASN A 54 -6.30 7.92 -9.61
N GLU A 55 -5.54 6.85 -9.86
CA GLU A 55 -5.80 5.47 -9.44
C GLU A 55 -5.19 5.29 -8.05
N LYS A 56 -5.97 5.56 -7.01
CA LYS A 56 -5.45 5.57 -5.62
C LYS A 56 -5.58 4.23 -4.90
N LEU A 57 -6.02 3.16 -5.58
CA LEU A 57 -6.18 1.84 -4.98
C LEU A 57 -4.87 1.05 -5.04
N ILE A 58 -4.55 0.36 -3.93
CA ILE A 58 -3.35 -0.43 -3.78
C ILE A 58 -3.61 -1.63 -2.86
N GLY A 59 -3.05 -2.78 -3.19
CA GLY A 59 -3.09 -3.95 -2.32
C GLY A 59 -1.92 -3.90 -1.35
N VAL A 60 -2.19 -3.95 -0.05
CA VAL A 60 -1.15 -3.97 0.98
C VAL A 60 -1.02 -5.40 1.51
N VAL A 61 0.18 -5.95 1.43
CA VAL A 61 0.45 -7.35 1.78
C VAL A 61 1.63 -7.41 2.73
N ALA A 62 1.50 -8.17 3.81
CA ALA A 62 2.59 -8.39 4.74
C ALA A 62 3.65 -9.32 4.14
N GLN A 63 4.92 -9.09 4.49
CA GLN A 63 6.00 -10.01 4.15
C GLN A 63 6.11 -11.12 5.20
N ARG A 64 6.29 -12.36 4.74
CA ARG A 64 6.67 -13.51 5.58
C ARG A 64 8.10 -13.37 6.06
N ASN A 65 8.99 -13.01 5.14
CA ASN A 65 10.39 -12.76 5.43
C ASN A 65 10.66 -11.23 5.48
N PRO A 66 10.80 -10.62 6.68
CA PRO A 66 11.04 -9.19 6.79
C PRO A 66 12.44 -8.77 6.32
N ASP A 67 13.37 -9.70 6.11
CA ASP A 67 14.75 -9.38 5.70
C ASP A 67 14.91 -9.34 4.18
N ALA A 68 13.93 -9.83 3.42
CA ALA A 68 13.98 -9.89 1.96
C ALA A 68 13.80 -8.49 1.32
N ASP A 69 14.88 -7.91 0.80
CA ASP A 69 14.88 -6.54 0.21
C ASP A 69 14.13 -6.45 -1.13
N GLU A 70 14.09 -7.53 -1.88
CA GLU A 70 13.24 -7.68 -3.05
C GLU A 70 12.36 -8.93 -2.88
N PRO A 71 11.21 -8.82 -2.19
CA PRO A 71 10.36 -9.96 -1.89
C PRO A 71 9.80 -10.53 -3.18
N THR A 72 9.90 -11.84 -3.31
CA THR A 72 9.22 -12.64 -4.32
C THR A 72 7.78 -12.96 -3.86
N LEU A 73 6.99 -13.61 -4.70
CA LEU A 73 5.63 -14.00 -4.32
C LEU A 73 5.61 -14.97 -3.12
N ASP A 74 6.62 -15.84 -3.01
CA ASP A 74 6.76 -16.80 -1.91
C ASP A 74 7.12 -16.12 -0.58
N ASP A 75 7.66 -14.90 -0.63
CA ASP A 75 7.98 -14.08 0.54
C ASP A 75 6.76 -13.29 1.05
N LEU A 76 5.60 -13.38 0.39
CA LEU A 76 4.39 -12.65 0.74
C LEU A 76 3.33 -13.58 1.34
N TYR A 77 2.45 -13.01 2.15
CA TYR A 77 1.21 -13.68 2.52
C TYR A 77 0.21 -13.62 1.36
N GLU A 78 -0.59 -14.67 1.21
CA GLU A 78 -1.61 -14.74 0.14
C GLU A 78 -2.81 -13.82 0.42
N VAL A 79 -3.02 -13.46 1.69
CA VAL A 79 -4.09 -12.57 2.14
C VAL A 79 -3.49 -11.21 2.49
N GLY A 80 -4.13 -10.16 1.97
CA GLY A 80 -3.78 -8.78 2.26
C GLY A 80 -5.01 -7.89 2.33
N THR A 81 -4.78 -6.58 2.30
CA THR A 81 -5.83 -5.57 2.48
C THR A 81 -5.86 -4.63 1.30
N LEU A 82 -7.03 -4.44 0.70
CA LEU A 82 -7.27 -3.39 -0.27
C LEU A 82 -7.28 -2.04 0.43
N ALA A 83 -6.45 -1.11 -0.03
CA ALA A 83 -6.26 0.20 0.58
C ALA A 83 -6.35 1.31 -0.47
N ARG A 84 -6.63 2.53 0.02
CA ARG A 84 -6.60 3.75 -0.79
C ARG A 84 -5.53 4.70 -0.27
N ILE A 85 -4.72 5.23 -1.18
CA ILE A 85 -3.74 6.27 -0.86
C ILE A 85 -4.51 7.58 -0.65
N LEU A 86 -4.57 8.05 0.60
CA LEU A 86 -5.25 9.30 0.94
C LEU A 86 -4.39 10.52 0.61
N LYS A 87 -3.12 10.46 0.99
CA LYS A 87 -2.14 11.54 0.81
C LYS A 87 -0.76 10.95 0.56
N LEU A 88 0.04 11.67 -0.22
CA LEU A 88 1.44 11.36 -0.49
C LEU A 88 2.25 12.57 -0.03
N ILE A 89 3.22 12.34 0.86
CA ILE A 89 4.12 13.35 1.39
C ILE A 89 5.54 12.94 1.01
N ASP A 90 6.14 13.70 0.09
CA ASP A 90 7.57 13.57 -0.22
C ASP A 90 8.38 14.18 0.92
N GLN A 91 9.21 13.37 1.58
CA GLN A 91 10.16 13.84 2.57
C GLN A 91 11.46 14.33 1.90
N PRO A 92 12.14 15.34 2.49
CA PRO A 92 13.36 15.91 1.93
C PRO A 92 14.48 14.88 1.74
N ASP A 93 14.45 13.78 2.50
CA ASP A 93 15.41 12.68 2.43
C ASP A 93 15.14 11.68 1.28
N GLY A 94 14.15 11.96 0.43
CA GLY A 94 13.78 11.10 -0.71
C GLY A 94 12.87 9.92 -0.36
N GLN A 95 12.41 9.83 0.90
CA GLN A 95 11.38 8.90 1.34
C GLN A 95 9.98 9.43 1.04
N VAL A 96 8.99 8.54 0.98
CA VAL A 96 7.57 8.91 0.77
C VAL A 96 6.74 8.34 1.91
N THR A 97 5.83 9.14 2.47
CA THR A 97 4.85 8.70 3.49
C THR A 97 3.42 8.98 3.04
#